data_AF-A0A645FB77-F1
#
_entry.id   AF-A0A645FB77-F1
#
_cell.length_a   1.000
_cell.length_b   1.000
_cell.length_c   1.000
_cell.angle_alpha   90.00
_cell.angle_beta   90.00
_cell.angle_gamma   90.00
#
_symmetry.space_group_name_H-M   'P 1'
#
loop_
_entity.id
_entity.type
_entity.pdbx_description
1 polymer ?
#
loop_
_entity_poly.entity_id
_entity_poly.type
_entity_poly.pdbx_seq_one_letter_code
_entity_poly.pdbx_strand_id
1 'polypeptide(L)' 'MNKQKLADYGVLAVEMEAAGLYLLAAKYNRKALALLTISDHILTGEETTAEERETTFDDMMLVALESIL' A
#
# COMPACT_ATOMS: atom_id res chain seq x y z
N MET A 1 -10.30 15.22 -4.62
CA MET A 1 -10.65 14.09 -3.74
C MET A 1 -10.80 14.60 -2.32
N ASN A 2 -11.93 14.34 -1.64
CA ASN A 2 -12.07 14.71 -0.24
C ASN A 2 -11.39 13.62 0.63
N LYS A 3 -10.14 13.89 1.04
CA LYS A 3 -9.31 12.97 1.81
C LYS A 3 -9.96 12.63 3.15
N GLN A 4 -10.52 13.64 3.83
CA GLN A 4 -11.20 13.47 5.12
C GLN A 4 -12.40 12.54 5.00
N LYS A 5 -13.23 12.73 3.98
CA LYS A 5 -14.38 11.85 3.75
C LYS A 5 -13.95 10.39 3.55
N LEU A 6 -12.84 10.10 2.89
CA LEU A 6 -12.37 8.71 2.73
C LEU A 6 -11.86 8.14 4.05
N ALA A 7 -11.13 8.94 4.83
CA ALA A 7 -10.68 8.55 6.16
C ALA A 7 -11.86 8.28 7.12
N ASP A 8 -12.92 9.10 7.07
CA ASP A 8 -14.14 8.91 7.87
C ASP A 8 -14.88 7.59 7.52
N TYR A 9 -14.68 7.08 6.29
CA TYR A 9 -15.20 5.78 5.85
C TYR A 9 -14.25 4.61 6.17
N GLY A 10 -13.11 4.87 6.80
CA GLY A 10 -12.13 3.85 7.20
C GLY A 10 -11.09 3.48 6.12
N VAL A 11 -10.93 4.30 5.07
CA VAL A 11 -9.84 4.11 4.11
C VAL A 11 -8.51 4.44 4.80
N LEU A 12 -7.58 3.49 4.80
CA LEU A 12 -6.35 3.59 5.58
C LEU A 12 -5.22 4.35 4.87
N ALA A 13 -5.09 4.16 3.55
CA ALA A 13 -4.01 4.72 2.75
C ALA A 13 -4.45 4.96 1.31
N VAL A 14 -3.63 5.67 0.54
CA VAL A 14 -3.85 5.93 -0.89
C VAL A 14 -2.63 5.43 -1.67
N GLU A 15 -2.89 4.71 -2.75
CA GLU A 15 -1.92 4.21 -3.73
C GLU A 15 -2.57 4.27 -5.13
N MET A 16 -1.90 3.81 -6.19
CA MET A 16 -2.34 4.05 -7.57
C MET A 16 -2.55 2.79 -8.43
N GLU A 17 -2.42 1.57 -7.87
CA GLU A 17 -2.29 0.33 -8.65
C GLU A 17 -3.19 -0.83 -8.18
N ALA A 18 -3.47 -0.98 -6.89
CA ALA A 18 -4.06 -2.17 -6.28
C ALA A 18 -5.45 -2.47 -6.82
N ALA A 19 -6.27 -1.44 -7.08
CA ALA A 19 -7.58 -1.60 -7.70
C ALA A 19 -7.50 -2.29 -9.07
N GLY A 20 -6.51 -1.92 -9.90
CA GLY A 20 -6.27 -2.53 -11.21
C GLY A 20 -5.73 -3.95 -11.10
N LEU A 21 -4.77 -4.17 -10.18
CA LEU A 21 -4.22 -5.49 -9.89
C LEU A 21 -5.32 -6.48 -9.48
N TYR A 22 -6.16 -6.10 -8.52
CA TYR A 22 -7.24 -6.94 -8.01
C TYR A 22 -8.33 -7.18 -9.06
N LEU A 23 -8.66 -6.18 -9.87
CA LEU A 23 -9.60 -6.35 -10.98
C LEU A 23 -9.12 -7.42 -11.97
N LEU A 24 -7.85 -7.37 -12.38
CA LEU A 24 -7.30 -8.35 -13.32
C LEU A 24 -7.18 -9.74 -12.70
N ALA A 25 -6.75 -9.82 -11.43
CA ALA A 25 -6.66 -11.09 -10.71
C ALA A 25 -8.03 -11.78 -10.62
N ALA A 26 -9.08 -11.03 -10.25
CA ALA A 26 -10.45 -11.52 -10.22
C ALA A 26 -10.93 -11.97 -11.62
N LYS A 27 -10.68 -11.16 -12.66
CA LYS A 27 -11.07 -11.48 -14.05
C LYS A 27 -10.46 -12.79 -14.55
N TYR A 28 -9.22 -13.08 -14.20
CA TYR A 28 -8.48 -14.25 -14.69
C TYR A 28 -8.41 -15.40 -13.68
N ASN A 29 -9.21 -15.34 -12.60
CA ASN A 29 -9.25 -16.33 -11.52
C ASN A 29 -7.86 -16.64 -10.94
N ARG A 30 -7.12 -15.59 -10.60
CA ARG A 30 -5.77 -15.65 -10.00
C ARG A 30 -5.79 -15.02 -8.61
N LYS A 31 -4.79 -15.38 -7.80
CA LYS A 31 -4.53 -14.74 -6.50
C LYS A 31 -3.69 -13.49 -6.71
N ALA A 32 -3.97 -12.42 -5.96
CA ALA A 32 -3.15 -11.22 -5.91
C ALA A 32 -3.25 -10.58 -4.52
N LEU A 33 -2.20 -9.85 -4.13
CA LEU A 33 -2.10 -9.09 -2.89
C LEU A 33 -1.29 -7.82 -3.16
N ALA A 34 -1.75 -6.68 -2.65
CA ALA A 34 -0.97 -5.47 -2.53
C ALA A 34 -0.60 -5.28 -1.06
N LEU A 35 0.70 -5.17 -0.78
CA LEU A 35 1.27 -4.90 0.52
C LEU A 35 2.01 -3.57 0.42
N LEU A 36 1.85 -2.70 1.42
CA LEU A 36 2.27 -1.30 1.36
C LEU A 36 2.99 -0.91 2.66
N THR A 37 4.10 -0.19 2.53
CA THR A 37 4.73 0.56 3.62
C THR A 37 4.30 2.02 3.53
N ILE A 38 3.88 2.62 4.64
CA ILE A 38 3.48 4.03 4.68
C ILE A 38 4.73 4.90 4.61
N SER A 39 4.91 5.63 3.50
CA SER A 39 6.01 6.59 3.30
C SER A 39 5.66 8.01 3.72
N ASP A 40 4.39 8.35 3.76
CA ASP A 40 3.90 9.71 3.98
C ASP A 40 2.50 9.70 4.59
N HIS A 41 2.18 10.77 5.30
CA HIS A 41 0.90 10.96 5.95
C HIS A 41 0.20 12.20 5.38
N ILE A 42 -0.70 11.95 4.42
CA ILE A 42 -1.34 12.97 3.57
C ILE A 42 -2.16 14.04 4.32
N LEU A 43 -2.53 13.80 5.58
CA LEU A 43 -3.28 14.75 6.42
C LEU A 43 -2.35 15.65 7.26
N THR A 44 -1.19 15.15 7.69
CA THR A 44 -0.23 15.89 8.53
C THR A 44 0.91 16.50 7.71
N GLY A 45 1.17 15.97 6.52
CA GLY A 45 2.27 16.39 5.66
C GLY A 45 3.62 15.78 6.03
N GLU A 46 3.65 14.78 6.93
CA GLU A 46 4.87 14.03 7.24
C GLU A 46 5.27 13.17 6.05
N GLU A 47 6.56 13.16 5.73
CA GLU A 47 7.14 12.38 4.65
C GLU A 47 8.47 11.77 5.11
N THR A 48 8.69 10.51 4.76
CA THR A 48 9.97 9.83 4.96
C THR A 48 11.02 10.36 3.99
N THR A 49 12.25 10.45 4.49
CA THR A 49 13.46 10.70 3.70
C THR A 49 13.83 9.48 2.83
N ALA A 50 14.76 9.67 1.88
CA ALA A 50 15.24 8.57 1.05
C ALA A 50 15.92 7.45 1.86
N GLU A 51 16.70 7.81 2.89
CA GLU A 51 17.41 6.86 3.76
C GLU A 51 16.44 6.04 4.63
N GLU A 52 15.39 6.68 5.17
CA GLU A 52 14.35 5.97 5.93
C GLU A 52 13.60 4.97 5.04
N ARG A 53 13.30 5.32 3.79
CA ARG A 53 12.66 4.40 2.84
C ARG A 53 13.54 3.22 2.49
N GLU A 54 14.84 3.45 2.30
CA GLU A 54 15.80 2.38 2.01
C GLU A 54 15.90 1.38 3.16
N THR A 55 15.92 1.86 4.40
CA THR A 55 16.22 1.03 5.57
C THR A 55 15.01 0.37 6.23
N THR A 56 13.78 0.86 5.97
CA THR A 56 12.57 0.39 6.66
C THR A 56 11.65 -0.49 5.82
N PHE A 57 11.90 -0.61 4.52
CA PHE A 57 11.00 -1.34 3.61
C PHE A 57 11.30 -2.84 3.55
N ASP A 58 12.41 -3.29 4.12
CA ASP A 58 12.87 -4.68 4.11
C ASP A 58 11.86 -5.64 4.76
N ASP A 59 11.24 -5.25 5.88
CA ASP A 59 10.26 -6.09 6.58
C ASP A 59 9.05 -6.40 5.70
N MET A 60 8.56 -5.41 4.95
CA MET A 60 7.47 -5.60 3.98
C MET A 60 7.87 -6.63 2.91
N MET A 61 9.11 -6.55 2.42
CA MET A 61 9.62 -7.45 1.40
C MET A 61 9.75 -8.89 1.92
N LEU A 62 10.22 -9.06 3.15
CA LEU A 62 10.31 -10.37 3.80
C LEU A 62 8.91 -11.00 3.98
N VAL A 63 7.93 -10.24 4.49
CA VAL A 63 6.55 -10.71 4.62
C VAL A 63 5.95 -11.08 3.25
N ALA A 64 6.21 -10.29 2.21
CA ALA A 64 5.76 -10.59 0.86
C ALA A 64 6.36 -11.91 0.33
N LEU A 65 7.66 -12.14 0.54
CA LEU A 65 8.35 -13.38 0.15
C LEU A 65 7.84 -14.60 0.93
N GLU A 66 7.53 -14.46 2.21
CA GLU A 66 6.94 -15.53 3.00
C GLU A 66 5.50 -15.86 2.57
N SER A 67 4.74 -14.85 2.11
CA SER A 67 3.33 -15.02 1.71
C SER A 67 3.11 -15.86 0.44
N ILE A 68 4.16 -16.09 -0.35
CA ILE A 68 4.11 -16.85 -1.61
C ILE A 68 4.51 -18.33 -1.45
N LEU A 69 4.95 -18.73 -0.25
CA LEU A 69 5.21 -20.13 0.12
C LEU A 69 3.90 -20.88 0.38
#